data_AF-A0A3S1PTV9-F1
#
_entry.id   AF-A0A3S1PTV9-F1
#
_cell.length_a   1.000
_cell.length_b   1.000
_cell.length_c   1.000
_cell.angle_alpha   90.00
_cell.angle_beta   90.00
_cell.angle_gamma   90.00
#
_symmetry.space_group_name_H-M   'P 1'
#
loop_
_entity.id
_entity.type
_entity.pdbx_description
1 polymer ?
#
loop_
_entity_poly.entity_id
_entity_poly.type
_entity_poly.pdbx_seq_one_letter_code
_entity_poly.pdbx_strand_id
1 'polypeptide(L)'
;MRLTVLVAALSIALPAGAVAGPASDAVKFFYVPVVKFEADEQYRDRFTEPVTKLFELNDQATKKNPDQVACIDFDPGLDAQDFDQKAVSKTLKLSEKLDGDNAQVTASFSLFSEGDDSKREMLWSLKKIDGKWKISDIASKTSDWTLSALECMAGQTPE
;
A
#
# COMPACT_ATOMS: atom_id res chain seq x y z
N MET A 1 -16.90 58.84 -34.61
CA MET A 1 -17.03 57.42 -34.18
C MET A 1 -15.79 57.04 -33.39
N ARG A 2 -15.91 56.78 -32.08
CA ARG A 2 -14.80 56.32 -31.23
C ARG A 2 -14.79 54.79 -31.25
N LEU A 3 -13.73 54.19 -31.78
CA LEU A 3 -13.54 52.74 -31.79
C LEU A 3 -12.96 52.31 -30.45
N THR A 4 -13.78 51.69 -29.60
CA THR A 4 -13.35 51.05 -28.36
C THR A 4 -12.75 49.69 -28.70
N VAL A 5 -11.43 49.55 -28.55
CA VAL A 5 -10.71 48.28 -28.71
C VAL A 5 -10.83 47.49 -27.39
N LEU A 6 -11.59 46.40 -27.40
CA LEU A 6 -11.61 45.41 -26.31
C LEU A 6 -10.38 44.51 -26.44
N VAL A 7 -9.44 44.65 -25.49
CA VAL A 7 -8.33 43.70 -25.32
C VAL A 7 -8.85 42.53 -24.49
N ALA A 8 -9.04 41.37 -25.13
CA ALA A 8 -9.33 40.12 -24.44
C ALA A 8 -8.04 39.57 -23.83
N ALA A 9 -7.91 39.67 -22.50
CA ALA A 9 -6.83 39.02 -21.76
C ALA A 9 -7.15 37.51 -21.64
N LEU A 10 -6.44 36.69 -22.41
CA LEU A 10 -6.54 35.24 -22.36
C LEU A 10 -5.69 34.73 -21.18
N SER A 11 -6.32 34.53 -20.03
CA SER A 11 -5.67 33.93 -18.85
C SER A 11 -5.38 32.46 -19.11
N ILE A 12 -4.10 32.12 -19.33
CA ILE A 12 -3.63 30.73 -19.39
C ILE A 12 -3.61 30.20 -17.95
N ALA A 13 -4.67 29.51 -17.53
CA ALA A 13 -4.67 28.72 -16.31
C ALA A 13 -3.81 27.47 -16.54
N LEU A 14 -2.57 27.50 -16.05
CA LEU A 14 -1.73 26.29 -15.97
C LEU A 14 -2.40 25.33 -14.98
N PRO A 15 -2.67 24.07 -15.34
CA PRO A 15 -3.15 23.08 -14.37
C PRO A 15 -2.06 22.92 -13.31
N ALA A 16 -2.39 23.28 -12.06
CA ALA A 16 -1.57 22.93 -10.92
C ALA A 16 -1.55 21.40 -10.83
N GLY A 17 -0.51 20.78 -11.37
CA GLY A 17 -0.29 19.35 -11.20
C GLY A 17 -0.30 19.06 -9.70
N ALA A 18 -1.21 18.18 -9.26
CA ALA A 18 -1.24 17.74 -7.87
C ALA A 18 0.10 17.09 -7.56
N VAL A 19 0.93 17.78 -6.79
CA VAL A 19 2.19 17.23 -6.30
C VAL A 19 1.83 16.16 -5.28
N ALA A 20 2.17 14.91 -5.56
CA ALA A 20 2.10 13.85 -4.55
C ALA A 20 2.85 14.31 -3.30
N GLY A 21 2.28 14.09 -2.12
CA GLY A 21 3.04 14.16 -0.87
C GLY A 21 4.19 13.13 -0.83
N PRO A 22 4.93 13.05 0.28
CA PRO A 22 5.93 12.00 0.51
C PRO A 22 5.39 10.60 0.20
N ALA A 23 6.23 9.72 -0.35
CA ALA A 23 5.83 8.33 -0.60
C ALA A 23 5.46 7.61 0.70
N SER A 24 6.15 7.96 1.79
CA SER A 24 5.87 7.48 3.13
C SER A 24 4.46 7.79 3.65
N ASP A 25 3.78 8.84 3.16
CA ASP A 25 2.38 9.11 3.55
C ASP A 25 1.42 8.03 3.03
N ALA A 26 1.68 7.50 1.83
CA ALA A 26 0.88 6.42 1.25
C ALA A 26 1.01 5.12 2.08
N VAL A 27 2.19 4.87 2.65
CA VAL A 27 2.46 3.72 3.52
C VAL A 27 1.94 3.95 4.94
N LYS A 28 2.18 5.13 5.51
CA LYS A 28 1.72 5.52 6.85
C LYS A 28 0.21 5.34 7.02
N PHE A 29 -0.55 5.55 5.95
CA PHE A 29 -1.99 5.31 5.90
C PHE A 29 -2.39 3.93 6.43
N PHE A 30 -1.61 2.88 6.14
CA PHE A 30 -1.92 1.51 6.56
C PHE A 30 -1.58 1.21 8.02
N TYR A 31 -0.77 2.05 8.67
CA TYR A 31 -0.37 1.80 10.07
C TYR A 31 -1.12 2.65 11.10
N VAL A 32 -1.47 3.90 10.76
CA VAL A 32 -1.99 4.88 11.73
C VAL A 32 -3.19 5.68 11.20
N PRO A 33 -4.09 6.18 12.08
CA PRO A 33 -4.14 5.94 13.54
C PRO A 33 -4.58 4.53 13.94
N VAL A 34 -5.14 3.78 12.98
CA VAL A 34 -5.53 2.37 13.11
C VAL A 34 -4.97 1.64 11.90
N VAL A 35 -4.42 0.45 12.14
CA VAL A 35 -3.95 -0.46 11.09
C VAL A 35 -5.12 -0.81 10.17
N LYS A 36 -4.85 -0.84 8.88
CA LYS A 36 -5.84 -1.15 7.84
C LYS A 36 -5.34 -2.35 7.07
N PHE A 37 -6.20 -3.34 6.90
CA PHE A 37 -5.86 -4.53 6.16
C PHE A 37 -5.71 -4.20 4.66
N GLU A 38 -4.53 -4.42 4.10
CA GLU A 38 -4.18 -4.00 2.74
C GLU A 38 -5.08 -4.66 1.68
N ALA A 39 -5.49 -5.91 1.94
CA ALA A 39 -6.33 -6.67 1.05
C ALA A 39 -7.83 -6.35 1.18
N ASP A 40 -8.24 -5.32 1.93
CA ASP A 40 -9.63 -4.82 1.89
C ASP A 40 -9.99 -4.17 0.53
N GLU A 41 -11.18 -4.47 0.00
CA GLU A 41 -11.66 -3.98 -1.31
C GLU A 41 -11.65 -2.44 -1.43
N GLN A 42 -11.94 -1.74 -0.34
CA GLN A 42 -11.95 -0.26 -0.31
C GLN A 42 -10.58 0.38 -0.57
N TYR A 43 -9.47 -0.38 -0.51
CA TYR A 43 -8.12 0.14 -0.71
C TYR A 43 -7.50 -0.24 -2.06
N ARG A 44 -8.23 -0.93 -2.94
CA ARG A 44 -7.71 -1.41 -4.24
C ARG A 44 -7.11 -0.30 -5.09
N ASP A 45 -7.65 0.91 -5.03
CA ASP A 45 -7.17 2.06 -5.81
C ASP A 45 -5.77 2.56 -5.37
N ARG A 46 -5.31 2.18 -4.17
CA ARG A 46 -3.98 2.49 -3.63
C ARG A 46 -2.89 1.56 -4.15
N PHE A 47 -3.26 0.45 -4.77
CA PHE A 47 -2.32 -0.56 -5.26
C PHE A 47 -2.24 -0.58 -6.79
N THR A 48 -1.21 -1.25 -7.31
CA THR A 48 -1.09 -1.61 -8.73
C THR A 48 -1.02 -3.11 -8.90
N GLU A 49 -1.08 -3.59 -10.15
CA GLU A 49 -0.64 -4.95 -10.45
C GLU A 49 0.87 -5.11 -10.12
N PRO A 50 1.32 -6.33 -9.74
CA PRO A 50 0.55 -7.58 -9.63
C PRO A 50 -0.29 -7.75 -8.36
N VAL A 51 -0.13 -6.90 -7.34
CA VAL A 51 -0.78 -7.05 -6.02
C VAL A 51 -2.31 -7.02 -6.10
N THR A 52 -2.88 -6.11 -6.88
CA THR A 52 -4.36 -6.04 -7.06
C THR A 52 -4.94 -7.35 -7.59
N LYS A 53 -4.26 -8.00 -8.54
CA LYS A 53 -4.65 -9.31 -9.07
C LYS A 53 -4.58 -10.41 -8.01
N LEU A 54 -3.57 -10.40 -7.14
CA LEU A 54 -3.51 -11.33 -6.01
C LEU A 54 -4.70 -11.13 -5.07
N PHE A 55 -5.05 -9.89 -4.74
CA PHE A 55 -6.22 -9.61 -3.90
C PHE A 55 -7.52 -10.11 -4.53
N GLU A 56 -7.70 -9.92 -5.83
CA GLU A 56 -8.86 -10.45 -6.56
C GLU A 56 -8.92 -12.00 -6.52
N LEU A 57 -7.77 -12.67 -6.66
CA LEU A 57 -7.70 -14.13 -6.54
C LEU A 57 -8.04 -14.59 -5.11
N ASN A 58 -7.55 -13.87 -4.10
CA ASN A 58 -7.87 -14.14 -2.69
C ASN A 58 -9.38 -14.00 -2.43
N ASP A 59 -10.01 -12.93 -2.93
CA ASP A 59 -11.45 -12.70 -2.80
C ASP A 59 -12.27 -13.81 -3.47
N GLN A 60 -11.82 -14.27 -4.65
CA GLN A 60 -12.45 -15.39 -5.36
C GLN A 60 -12.30 -16.72 -4.60
N ALA A 61 -11.11 -16.99 -4.07
CA ALA A 61 -10.84 -18.19 -3.28
C ALA A 61 -11.75 -18.27 -2.04
N THR A 62 -11.81 -17.18 -1.27
CA THR A 62 -12.66 -17.08 -0.06
C THR A 62 -14.14 -17.23 -0.38
N LYS A 63 -14.61 -16.66 -1.51
CA LYS A 63 -16.01 -16.83 -1.95
C LYS A 63 -16.33 -18.26 -2.39
N LYS A 64 -15.39 -18.94 -3.05
CA LYS A 64 -15.57 -20.29 -3.58
C LYS A 64 -15.47 -21.36 -2.48
N ASN A 65 -14.55 -21.17 -1.54
CA ASN A 65 -14.23 -22.12 -0.47
C ASN A 65 -14.19 -21.40 0.89
N PRO A 66 -15.34 -20.97 1.44
CA PRO A 66 -15.37 -20.16 2.68
C PRO A 66 -14.83 -20.89 3.91
N ASP A 67 -14.78 -22.23 3.89
CA ASP A 67 -14.24 -23.06 4.97
C ASP A 67 -12.72 -23.31 4.85
N GLN A 68 -12.07 -22.82 3.79
CA GLN A 68 -10.63 -22.94 3.59
C GLN A 68 -9.89 -21.67 4.00
N VAL A 69 -8.62 -21.83 4.37
CA VAL A 69 -7.73 -20.71 4.67
C VAL A 69 -7.55 -19.88 3.40
N ALA A 70 -7.70 -18.56 3.55
CA ALA A 70 -7.49 -17.61 2.46
C ALA A 70 -6.03 -17.63 2.01
N CYS A 71 -5.76 -17.20 0.76
CA CYS A 71 -4.39 -17.08 0.27
C CYS A 71 -3.58 -16.03 1.05
N ILE A 72 -4.27 -15.01 1.54
CA ILE A 72 -3.74 -13.99 2.44
C ILE A 72 -4.46 -14.18 3.77
N ASP A 73 -3.81 -14.90 4.69
CA ASP A 73 -4.33 -15.24 6.02
C ASP A 73 -3.62 -14.46 7.15
N PHE A 74 -2.84 -13.45 6.80
CA PHE A 74 -2.13 -12.53 7.70
C PHE A 74 -2.18 -11.11 7.14
N ASP A 75 -1.89 -10.10 7.97
CA ASP A 75 -1.79 -8.69 7.55
C ASP A 75 -0.46 -8.46 6.81
N PRO A 76 -0.46 -8.19 5.49
CA PRO A 76 0.78 -8.05 4.73
C PRO A 76 1.65 -6.89 5.20
N GLY A 77 1.07 -5.79 5.67
CA GLY A 77 1.83 -4.65 6.19
C GLY A 77 2.46 -4.91 7.55
N LEU A 78 1.95 -5.89 8.30
CA LEU A 78 2.47 -6.27 9.61
C LEU A 78 3.34 -7.51 9.63
N ASP A 79 3.21 -8.40 8.63
CA ASP A 79 3.82 -9.74 8.66
C ASP A 79 3.44 -10.48 9.96
N ALA A 80 2.14 -10.47 10.25
CA ALA A 80 1.53 -11.04 11.46
C ALA A 80 0.01 -11.22 11.33
N GLN A 81 -0.55 -12.07 12.19
CA GLN A 81 -2.00 -12.20 12.38
C GLN A 81 -2.53 -11.42 13.59
N ASP A 82 -1.65 -11.08 14.54
CA ASP A 82 -2.00 -10.37 15.77
C ASP A 82 -0.93 -9.32 16.13
N PHE A 83 -1.38 -8.23 16.75
CA PHE A 83 -0.55 -7.08 17.12
C PHE A 83 -1.24 -6.20 18.17
N ASP A 84 -0.44 -5.42 18.90
CA ASP A 84 -0.91 -4.30 19.72
C ASP A 84 -0.82 -2.99 18.93
N GLN A 85 -1.96 -2.38 18.64
CA GLN A 85 -2.04 -1.12 17.88
C GLN A 85 -1.18 0.00 18.49
N LYS A 86 -1.11 0.09 19.82
CA LYS A 86 -0.35 1.14 20.50
C LYS A 86 1.15 0.89 20.36
N ALA A 87 1.60 -0.35 20.40
CA ALA A 87 2.98 -0.74 20.15
C ALA A 87 3.40 -0.38 18.73
N VAL A 88 2.61 -0.79 17.72
CA VAL A 88 2.86 -0.45 16.32
C VAL A 88 2.92 1.07 16.14
N SER A 89 1.87 1.80 16.55
CA SER A 89 1.80 3.26 16.40
C SER A 89 2.94 4.01 17.11
N LYS A 90 3.37 3.54 18.29
CA LYS A 90 4.43 4.20 19.09
C LYS A 90 5.82 3.94 18.52
N THR A 91 6.03 2.78 17.90
CA THR A 91 7.35 2.33 17.45
C THR A 91 7.59 2.52 15.97
N LEU A 92 6.54 2.79 15.18
CA LEU A 92 6.61 2.99 13.74
C LEU A 92 7.63 4.06 13.36
N LYS A 93 8.60 3.64 12.56
CA LYS A 93 9.56 4.50 11.87
C LYS A 93 9.43 4.24 10.39
N LEU A 94 9.34 5.31 9.61
CA LEU A 94 9.34 5.25 8.15
C LEU A 94 10.60 5.91 7.64
N SER A 95 11.23 5.28 6.65
CA SER A 95 12.31 5.86 5.86
C SER A 95 11.98 5.67 4.38
N GLU A 96 12.25 6.66 3.55
CA GLU A 96 11.93 6.60 2.12
C GLU A 96 13.16 6.85 1.26
N LYS A 97 13.21 6.19 0.11
CA LYS A 97 14.18 6.39 -0.97
C LYS A 97 13.41 6.62 -2.26
N LEU A 98 13.68 7.73 -2.94
CA LEU A 98 13.05 8.10 -4.20
C LEU A 98 13.98 7.79 -5.38
N ASP A 99 13.39 7.34 -6.48
CA ASP A 99 14.05 7.12 -7.77
C ASP A 99 13.08 7.48 -8.91
N GLY A 100 13.02 8.77 -9.25
CA GLY A 100 12.09 9.33 -10.22
C GLY A 100 10.63 9.09 -9.82
N ASP A 101 9.92 8.29 -10.62
CA ASP A 101 8.54 7.89 -10.38
C ASP A 101 8.43 6.57 -9.58
N ASN A 102 9.54 6.07 -9.04
CA ASN A 102 9.55 4.94 -8.11
C ASN A 102 9.96 5.41 -6.71
N ALA A 103 9.48 4.71 -5.70
CA ALA A 103 9.92 4.90 -4.33
C ALA A 103 9.97 3.57 -3.58
N GLN A 104 10.84 3.50 -2.59
CA GLN A 104 10.86 2.46 -1.59
C GLN A 104 10.67 3.10 -0.22
N VAL A 105 9.75 2.57 0.58
CA VAL A 105 9.53 2.99 1.96
C VAL A 105 9.77 1.80 2.85
N THR A 106 10.76 1.90 3.74
CA THR A 106 10.97 0.90 4.80
C THR A 106 10.21 1.33 6.05
N ALA A 107 9.31 0.48 6.53
CA ALA A 107 8.60 0.61 7.79
C ALA A 107 9.23 -0.34 8.82
N SER A 108 9.68 0.21 9.95
CA SER A 108 10.20 -0.56 11.08
C SER A 108 9.38 -0.29 12.33
N PHE A 109 8.91 -1.34 13.00
CA PHE A 109 8.06 -1.26 14.19
C PHE A 109 8.17 -2.53 15.04
N SER A 110 7.53 -2.52 16.20
CA SER A 110 7.31 -3.71 17.03
C SER A 110 5.81 -4.01 17.09
N LEU A 111 5.44 -5.28 16.90
CA LEU A 111 4.06 -5.76 17.01
C LEU A 111 3.53 -5.67 18.45
N PHE A 112 4.40 -5.87 19.44
CA PHE A 112 4.09 -5.85 20.86
C PHE A 112 5.11 -5.01 21.63
N SER A 113 4.83 -4.70 22.90
CA SER A 113 5.73 -3.88 23.73
C SER A 113 7.02 -4.59 24.15
N GLU A 114 7.05 -5.93 24.08
CA GLU A 114 8.15 -6.78 24.54
C GLU A 114 8.44 -7.90 23.55
N GLY A 115 9.65 -8.48 23.64
CA GLY A 115 10.12 -9.57 22.78
C GLY A 115 10.85 -9.09 21.53
N ASP A 116 12.06 -9.60 21.29
CA ASP A 116 12.84 -9.25 20.10
C ASP A 116 12.18 -9.76 18.82
N ASP A 117 11.51 -10.91 18.89
CA ASP A 117 10.75 -11.51 17.78
C ASP A 117 9.51 -10.69 17.36
N SER A 118 9.17 -9.63 18.11
CA SER A 118 8.10 -8.70 17.77
C SER A 118 8.51 -7.64 16.73
N LYS A 119 9.81 -7.46 16.51
CA LYS A 119 10.32 -6.45 15.56
C LYS A 119 9.99 -6.86 14.14
N ARG A 120 9.58 -5.89 13.33
CA ARG A 120 9.28 -6.05 11.91
C ARG A 120 9.98 -4.98 11.11
N GLU A 121 10.48 -5.38 9.95
CA GLU A 121 10.95 -4.47 8.91
C GLU A 121 10.30 -4.84 7.58
N MET A 122 9.44 -3.93 7.12
CA MET A 122 8.64 -4.10 5.92
C MET A 122 9.10 -3.14 4.83
N LEU A 123 9.28 -3.64 3.63
CA LEU A 123 9.61 -2.85 2.45
C LEU A 123 8.37 -2.67 1.58
N TRP A 124 7.97 -1.44 1.40
CA TRP A 124 6.90 -1.05 0.50
C TRP A 124 7.52 -0.48 -0.78
N SER A 125 7.18 -1.06 -1.92
CA SER A 125 7.55 -0.54 -3.23
C SER A 125 6.39 0.27 -3.79
N LEU A 126 6.67 1.47 -4.30
CA LEU A 126 5.66 2.38 -4.81
C LEU A 126 6.02 2.91 -6.20
N LYS A 127 4.98 3.23 -6.97
CA LYS A 127 5.05 3.92 -8.25
C LYS A 127 4.19 5.17 -8.24
N LYS A 128 4.67 6.25 -8.84
CA LYS A 128 3.90 7.47 -9.06
C LYS A 128 3.10 7.31 -10.35
N ILE A 129 1.78 7.33 -10.23
CA ILE A 129 0.83 7.22 -11.35
C ILE A 129 -0.14 8.39 -11.23
N ASP A 130 -0.26 9.19 -12.29
CA ASP A 130 -1.11 10.38 -12.34
C ASP A 130 -0.90 11.34 -11.15
N GLY A 131 0.37 11.52 -10.76
CA GLY A 131 0.74 12.37 -9.63
C GLY A 131 0.38 11.81 -8.24
N LYS A 132 0.09 10.50 -8.12
CA LYS A 132 -0.21 9.83 -6.85
C LYS A 132 0.72 8.64 -6.64
N TRP A 133 1.22 8.46 -5.41
CA TRP A 133 1.95 7.25 -5.04
C TRP A 133 0.97 6.09 -4.86
N LYS A 134 1.20 5.01 -5.60
CA LYS A 134 0.50 3.72 -5.47
C LYS A 134 1.48 2.64 -5.09
N ILE A 135 1.05 1.71 -4.24
CA ILE A 135 1.86 0.59 -3.78
C ILE A 135 1.88 -0.48 -4.86
N SER A 136 3.07 -0.80 -5.34
CA SER A 136 3.27 -1.86 -6.32
C SER A 136 3.58 -3.21 -5.69
N ASP A 137 4.15 -3.22 -4.48
CA ASP A 137 4.44 -4.44 -3.74
C ASP A 137 4.72 -4.19 -2.25
N ILE A 138 4.63 -5.24 -1.45
CA ILE A 138 5.00 -5.28 -0.03
C ILE A 138 5.89 -6.49 0.19
N ALA A 139 6.99 -6.33 0.92
CA ALA A 139 7.86 -7.44 1.29
C ALA A 139 8.21 -7.39 2.78
N SER A 140 8.24 -8.55 3.44
CA SER A 140 8.85 -8.67 4.76
C SER A 140 10.34 -8.92 4.59
N LYS A 141 11.18 -8.00 5.10
CA LYS A 141 12.61 -8.28 5.25
C LYS A 141 12.88 -9.15 6.47
N THR A 142 11.95 -9.21 7.42
CA THR A 142 12.06 -10.03 8.62
C THR A 142 11.85 -11.51 8.31
N SER A 143 10.87 -11.83 7.47
CA SER A 143 10.44 -13.21 7.18
C SER A 143 10.73 -13.65 5.73
N ASP A 144 11.44 -12.82 4.96
CA ASP A 144 11.91 -13.11 3.60
C ASP A 144 10.81 -13.56 2.63
N TRP A 145 9.76 -12.74 2.50
CA TRP A 145 8.69 -12.96 1.53
C TRP A 145 8.29 -11.65 0.84
N THR A 146 7.70 -11.77 -0.36
CA THR A 146 7.14 -10.65 -1.14
C THR A 146 5.70 -10.97 -1.51
N LEU A 147 4.79 -10.01 -1.33
CA LEU A 147 3.35 -10.19 -1.45
C LEU A 147 2.98 -10.70 -2.84
N SER A 148 3.51 -10.07 -3.90
CA SER A 148 3.25 -10.49 -5.27
C SER A 148 3.72 -11.89 -5.64
N ALA A 149 4.63 -12.48 -4.84
CA ALA A 149 5.13 -13.82 -5.03
C ALA A 149 4.31 -14.88 -4.30
N LEU A 150 3.32 -14.48 -3.48
CA LEU A 150 2.41 -15.44 -2.85
C LEU A 150 1.57 -16.15 -3.91
N GLU A 151 1.58 -17.47 -3.87
CA GLU A 151 0.76 -18.28 -4.74
C GLU A 151 -0.68 -18.33 -4.21
N CYS A 152 -1.63 -17.80 -4.98
CA CYS A 152 -3.04 -17.92 -4.67
C CYS A 152 -3.74 -18.81 -5.69
N MET A 153 -4.00 -20.05 -5.28
CA MET A 153 -4.74 -21.02 -6.06
C MET A 153 -6.22 -20.81 -5.79
N ALA A 154 -6.90 -20.00 -6.61
CA ALA A 154 -8.35 -19.79 -6.53
C ALA A 154 -9.11 -21.09 -6.90
N GLY A 155 -9.13 -22.04 -5.97
CA GLY A 155 -9.82 -23.32 -6.05
C GLY A 155 -9.35 -24.23 -7.19
N GLN A 156 -8.04 -24.47 -7.29
CA GLN A 156 -7.60 -25.72 -7.90
C GLN A 156 -8.04 -26.85 -6.99
N THR A 157 -8.92 -27.71 -7.50
CA THR A 157 -9.24 -28.98 -6.85
C THR A 157 -7.93 -29.77 -6.76
N PRO A 158 -7.52 -30.29 -5.59
CA PRO A 158 -6.48 -31.31 -5.57
C PRO A 158 -6.94 -32.45 -6.49
N GLU A 159 -6.13 -32.84 -7.46
CA GLU A 159 -6.36 -34.06 -8.26
C GLU A 159 -6.41 -35.30 -7.36
#